data_AF-A0A9E2BWA1-F1
#
_entry.id   AF-A0A9E2BWA1-F1
#
_cell.length_a   1.000
_cell.length_b   1.000
_cell.length_c   1.000
_cell.angle_alpha   90.00
_cell.angle_beta   90.00
_cell.angle_gamma   90.00
#
_symmetry.space_group_name_H-M   'P 1'
#
loop_
_entity.id
_entity.type
_entity.pdbx_description
1 polymer ?
#
loop_
_entity_poly.entity_id
_entity_poly.type
_entity_poly.pdbx_seq_one_letter_code
_entity_poly.pdbx_strand_id
1 'polypeptide(L)' 'MLPYSPDLNPIERFWLVMKARYFCDWIAKDINQLEDRLAEALCSFIDNPVQNASICRT' A
#
# COMPACT_ATOMS: atom_id res chain seq x y z
N MET A 1 -18.63 -22.03 -1.49
CA MET A 1 -17.87 -20.90 -0.93
C MET A 1 -16.40 -21.16 -1.22
N LEU A 2 -15.82 -20.46 -2.19
CA LEU A 2 -14.40 -20.62 -2.51
C LEU A 2 -13.57 -19.97 -1.39
N PRO A 3 -12.56 -20.66 -0.84
CA PRO A 3 -11.69 -20.12 0.20
C PRO A 3 -10.81 -19.04 -0.43
N TYR A 4 -10.77 -17.85 0.18
CA TYR A 4 -9.82 -16.76 -0.06
C TYR A 4 -9.13 -16.82 -1.43
N SER A 5 -9.64 -16.07 -2.40
CA SER A 5 -8.90 -15.74 -3.62
C SER A 5 -8.00 -14.53 -3.33
N PRO A 6 -6.73 -14.71 -2.89
CA PRO A 6 -5.80 -13.60 -2.65
C PRO A 6 -5.60 -12.74 -3.91
N ASP A 7 -5.72 -13.34 -5.09
CA ASP A 7 -5.66 -12.64 -6.38
C ASP A 7 -6.81 -11.66 -6.64
N LEU A 8 -7.95 -11.79 -5.95
CA LEU A 8 -9.13 -10.95 -6.17
C LEU A 8 -9.34 -9.89 -5.08
N ASN A 9 -8.42 -9.77 -4.11
CA ASN A 9 -8.50 -8.74 -3.08
C ASN A 9 -7.72 -7.48 -3.52
N PRO A 10 -8.39 -6.43 -4.03
CA PRO A 10 -7.71 -5.21 -4.48
C PRO A 10 -6.92 -4.53 -3.35
N ILE A 11 -7.30 -4.78 -2.09
CA ILE A 11 -6.59 -4.27 -0.93
C ILE A 11 -5.21 -4.91 -0.75
N GLU A 12 -5.06 -6.20 -1.03
CA GLU A 12 -3.78 -6.90 -0.87
C GLU A 12 -2.76 -6.42 -1.92
N ARG A 13 -3.25 -6.15 -3.13
CA ARG A 13 -2.50 -5.52 -4.21
C ARG A 13 -2.08 -4.09 -3.87
N PHE A 14 -2.98 -3.31 -3.26
CA PHE A 14 -2.67 -1.99 -2.74
C PHE A 14 -1.56 -2.04 -1.67
N TRP A 15 -1.67 -2.96 -0.70
CA TRP A 15 -0.66 -3.16 0.33
C TRP A 15 0.70 -3.58 -0.25
N LEU A 16 0.74 -4.43 -1.26
CA LEU A 16 1.99 -4.83 -1.93
C LEU A 16 2.71 -3.64 -2.55
N VAL A 17 1.99 -2.77 -3.27
CA VAL A 17 2.61 -1.61 -3.91
C VAL A 17 2.98 -0.53 -2.91
N MET A 18 2.14 -0.30 -1.90
CA MET A 18 2.46 0.61 -0.80
C MET A 18 3.75 0.18 -0.09
N LYS A 19 3.89 -1.13 0.22
CA LYS A 19 5.13 -1.69 0.78
C LYS A 19 6.33 -1.49 -0.13
N ALA A 20 6.20 -1.82 -1.42
CA ALA A 20 7.30 -1.70 -2.37
C ALA A 20 7.76 -0.24 -2.63
N ARG A 21 6.87 0.75 -2.50
CA ARG A 21 7.21 2.16 -2.74
C ARG A 21 7.65 2.92 -1.49
N TYR A 22 6.97 2.72 -0.36
CA TYR A 22 7.18 3.54 0.84
C TYR A 22 8.03 2.85 1.91
N PHE A 23 8.13 1.52 1.85
CA PHE A 23 8.81 0.69 2.85
C PHE A 23 9.98 -0.11 2.27
N CYS A 24 10.30 0.05 0.98
CA CYS A 24 11.52 -0.51 0.40
C CYS A 24 12.71 0.32 0.89
N ASP A 25 13.73 -0.35 1.43
CA ASP A 25 14.93 0.26 2.04
C ASP A 25 14.69 1.11 3.31
N TRP A 26 13.46 1.08 3.86
CA TRP A 26 13.14 1.83 5.07
C TRP A 26 12.65 0.90 6.20
N ILE A 27 13.32 0.98 7.35
CA ILE A 27 12.98 0.21 8.56
C ILE A 27 12.61 1.19 9.67
N ALA A 28 11.39 1.08 10.18
CA ALA A 28 10.94 1.86 11.34
C ALA A 28 11.73 1.46 12.59
N LYS A 29 12.21 2.45 13.35
CA LYS A 29 12.85 2.21 14.65
C LYS A 29 11.85 2.16 15.81
N ASP A 30 10.66 2.72 15.58
CA ASP A 30 9.63 2.91 16.60
C ASP A 30 8.24 2.80 15.97
N ILE A 31 7.24 2.44 16.77
CA ILE A 31 5.88 2.22 16.25
C ILE A 31 5.25 3.54 15.76
N ASN A 32 5.53 4.65 16.45
CA ASN A 32 5.05 5.97 16.07
C ASN A 32 5.60 6.39 14.69
N GLN A 33 6.86 6.06 14.39
CA GLN A 33 7.46 6.31 13.08
C GLN A 33 6.78 5.50 11.98
N LEU A 34 6.39 4.26 12.30
CA LEU A 34 5.66 3.41 11.36
C LEU A 34 4.27 3.98 11.07
N GLU A 35 3.55 4.43 12.11
CA GLU A 35 2.21 5.01 11.96
C GLU A 35 2.22 6.31 11.17
N ASP A 36 3.15 7.22 11.47
CA ASP A 36 3.29 8.49 10.76
C ASP A 36 3.59 8.27 9.27
N ARG A 37 4.54 7.37 8.98
CA ARG A 37 4.88 7.02 7.59
C ARG A 37 3.75 6.31 6.86
N LEU A 38 2.98 5.47 7.55
CA LEU A 38 1.80 4.84 6.98
C LEU A 38 0.73 5.88 6.65
N ALA A 39 0.50 6.86 7.53
CA ALA A 39 -0.43 7.96 7.28
C ALA A 39 0.02 8.82 6.09
N GLU A 40 1.31 9.16 6.01
CA GLU A 40 1.89 9.89 4.87
C GLU A 40 1.72 9.13 3.55
N ALA A 41 2.02 7.83 3.56
CA ALA A 41 1.81 6.97 2.39
C ALA A 41 0.35 7.00 1.96
N LEU A 42 -0.59 6.73 2.87
CA LEU A 42 -2.02 6.73 2.60
C LEU A 42 -2.51 8.09 2.04
N CYS A 43 -2.10 9.20 2.65
CA CYS A 43 -2.41 10.55 2.15
C CYS A 43 -1.87 10.76 0.73
N SER A 44 -0.64 10.32 0.45
CA SER A 44 -0.03 10.42 -0.88
C SER A 44 -0.78 9.56 -1.92
N PHE A 45 -1.29 8.39 -1.52
CA PHE A 45 -2.16 7.56 -2.36
C PHE A 45 -3.50 8.25 -2.63
N ILE A 46 -4.09 8.94 -1.65
CA ILE A 46 -5.36 9.67 -1.82
C ILE A 46 -5.18 10.90 -2.72
N ASP A 47 -4.06 11.61 -2.58
CA ASP A 47 -3.75 12.83 -3.35
C ASP A 47 -3.47 12.52 -4.84
N ASN A 48 -2.93 11.33 -5.16
CA ASN A 48 -2.57 10.95 -6.53
C ASN A 48 -3.30 9.70 -7.06
N PRO A 49 -4.63 9.77 -7.27
CA PRO A 49 -5.43 8.63 -7.73
C PRO A 49 -5.04 8.15 -9.14
N VAL A 50 -4.45 9.01 -9.97
CA VAL A 50 -4.04 8.70 -11.34
C VAL A 50 -2.85 7.72 -11.38
N GLN A 51 -1.90 7.82 -10.45
CA GLN A 51 -0.79 6.86 -10.35
C GLN A 51 -1.27 5.50 -9.80
N ASN A 52 -2.31 5.49 -8.97
CA ASN A 52 -2.88 4.28 -8.39
C ASN A 52 -3.74 3.50 -9.39
N ALA A 53 -4.39 4.19 -10.32
CA ALA A 53 -5.14 3.54 -11.39
C ALA A 53 -4.25 2.63 -12.26
N SER A 54 -2.97 2.96 -12.42
CA SER A 54 -1.99 2.09 -13.09
C SER A 54 -1.60 0.85 -12.27
N ILE A 55 -1.69 0.93 -10.95
CA ILE A 55 -1.35 -0.16 -10.01
C ILE A 55 -2.45 -1.24 -10.00
N CYS A 56 -3.71 -0.84 -10.18
CA CYS A 56 -4.86 -1.74 -10.24
C CYS A 56 -5.16 -2.26 -11.67
N ARG A 57 -4.35 -1.90 -12.67
CA ARG A 57 -4.61 -2.22 -14.09
C ARG A 57 -3.54 -3.17 -14.64
N THR A 58 -3.58 -4.44 -14.26
CA THR A 58 -3.08 -5.59 -15.05
C THR A 58 -3.71 -6.87 -14.52
#